data_AF-A0A5M3MLC5-F1
#
_entry.id   AF-A0A5M3MLC5-F1
#
_cell.length_a   1.000
_cell.length_b   1.000
_cell.length_c   1.000
_cell.angle_alpha   90.00
_cell.angle_beta   90.00
_cell.angle_gamma   90.00
#
_symmetry.space_group_name_H-M   'P 1'
#
loop_
_entity.id
_entity.type
_entity.pdbx_description
1 polymer ?
#
loop_
_entity_poly.entity_id
_entity_poly.type
_entity_poly.pdbx_seq_one_letter_code
_entity_poly.pdbx_strand_id
1 'polypeptide(L)' 'QGGGGRFPFPKHVWTPAGGWWTRPANWRANTVVTFAGIFAVAYGVFTVSADREVR' A
#
# COMPACT_ATOMS: atom_id res chain seq x y z
N GLN A 1 -3.52 -14.77 19.24
CA GLN A 1 -3.11 -13.37 19.00
C GLN A 1 -1.60 -13.31 19.15
N GLY A 2 -0.87 -13.35 18.02
CA GLY A 2 0.59 -13.42 18.00
C GLY A 2 1.19 -12.07 17.67
N GLY A 3 1.67 -11.37 18.69
CA GLY A 3 2.41 -10.13 18.58
C GLY A 3 2.96 -9.85 19.96
N GLY A 4 4.25 -10.12 20.18
CA GLY A 4 4.89 -9.85 21.46
C GLY A 4 4.57 -8.43 21.95
N GLY A 5 4.56 -8.25 23.28
CA GLY A 5 4.23 -6.99 23.91
C GLY A 5 5.04 -5.82 23.35
N ARG A 6 4.46 -4.61 23.41
CA ARG A 6 5.14 -3.39 22.99
C ARG A 6 6.24 -3.04 23.98
N PHE A 7 7.40 -2.64 23.47
CA PHE A 7 8.53 -2.16 24.26
C PHE A 7 8.91 -0.73 23.85
N PRO A 8 9.69 0.02 24.65
CA PRO A 8 10.12 1.38 24.31
C PRO A 8 10.90 1.42 22.99
N PHE A 9 10.62 2.42 22.14
CA PHE A 9 11.25 2.61 20.83
C PHE A 9 11.48 4.11 20.56
N PRO A 10 12.43 4.48 19.68
CA PRO A 10 12.69 5.88 19.36
C PRO A 10 11.55 6.48 18.52
N LYS A 11 10.94 7.57 19.01
CA LYS A 11 9.74 8.18 18.40
C LYS A 11 10.02 9.04 17.17
N HIS A 12 11.28 9.42 16.96
CA HIS A 12 11.69 10.38 15.92
C HIS A 12 12.38 9.71 14.73
N VAL A 13 12.45 8.38 14.70
CA VAL A 13 12.99 7.64 13.56
C VAL A 13 11.90 7.49 12.50
N TRP A 14 12.20 7.92 11.29
CA TRP A 14 11.34 7.73 10.13
C TRP A 14 11.95 6.72 9.16
N THR A 15 11.14 5.83 8.63
CA THR A 15 11.52 4.95 7.50
C THR A 15 10.36 4.85 6.52
N PRO A 16 10.61 4.56 5.23
CA PRO A 16 9.57 4.49 4.22
C PRO A 16 8.55 3.37 4.46
N ALA A 17 8.96 2.27 5.11
CA ALA A 17 8.07 1.14 5.41
C ALA A 17 7.28 1.32 6.73
N GLY A 18 7.54 2.39 7.49
CA GLY A 18 6.99 2.63 8.83
C GLY A 18 8.00 2.36 9.94
N GLY A 19 7.51 1.96 11.11
CA GLY A 19 8.33 1.64 12.28
C GLY A 19 7.63 0.66 13.22
N TRP A 20 7.95 0.75 14.50
CA TRP A 20 7.45 -0.16 15.52
C TRP A 20 5.92 -0.08 15.71
N TRP A 21 5.22 -1.22 15.54
CA TRP A 21 3.76 -1.37 15.66
C TRP A 21 2.94 -0.29 14.96
N THR A 22 3.33 0.05 13.74
CA THR A 22 2.72 1.11 12.93
C THR A 22 1.25 0.81 12.67
N ARG A 23 0.36 1.68 13.17
CA ARG A 23 -1.09 1.65 12.90
C ARG A 23 -1.62 3.08 12.77
N PRO A 24 -1.44 3.72 11.61
CA PRO A 24 -1.90 5.09 11.41
C PRO A 24 -3.43 5.15 11.40
N ALA A 25 -4.00 6.27 11.85
CA ALA A 25 -5.44 6.45 11.95
C ALA A 25 -6.15 6.34 10.58
N ASN A 26 -5.46 6.75 9.50
CA ASN A 26 -5.96 6.81 8.13
C ASN A 26 -5.59 5.59 7.26
N TRP A 27 -5.20 4.46 7.85
CA TRP A 27 -4.74 3.28 7.09
C TRP A 27 -5.75 2.85 6.00
N ARG A 28 -7.06 2.91 6.29
CA ARG A 28 -8.12 2.53 5.34
C ARG A 28 -8.10 3.40 4.08
N ALA A 29 -8.11 4.72 4.27
CA ALA A 29 -8.12 5.67 3.15
C ALA A 29 -6.85 5.53 2.31
N ASN A 30 -5.69 5.40 2.95
CA ASN A 30 -4.42 5.22 2.25
C ASN A 30 -4.43 3.93 1.40
N THR A 31 -4.94 2.82 1.95
CA THR A 31 -5.07 1.56 1.20
C THR A 31 -6.00 1.71 0.01
N VAL A 32 -7.15 2.39 0.16
CA VAL A 32 -8.10 2.62 -0.93
C VAL A 32 -7.47 3.43 -2.05
N VAL A 33 -6.75 4.52 -1.73
CA VAL A 33 -6.09 5.36 -2.75
C VAL A 33 -5.00 4.58 -3.48
N THR A 34 -4.14 3.85 -2.76
CA THR A 34 -3.09 3.03 -3.38
C THR A 34 -3.69 1.96 -4.29
N PHE A 35 -4.74 1.27 -3.85
CA PHE A 35 -5.38 0.24 -4.64
C PHE A 35 -6.06 0.82 -5.90
N ALA A 36 -6.72 1.97 -5.78
CA ALA A 36 -7.31 2.68 -6.91
C ALA A 36 -6.26 3.06 -7.96
N GLY A 37 -5.09 3.55 -7.53
CA GLY A 37 -3.97 3.86 -8.42
C GLY A 37 -3.44 2.62 -9.16
N ILE A 38 -3.23 1.51 -8.44
CA ILE A 38 -2.82 0.23 -9.04
C ILE A 38 -3.85 -0.23 -10.07
N PHE A 39 -5.14 -0.19 -9.72
CA PHE A 39 -6.22 -0.62 -10.60
C PHE A 39 -6.31 0.23 -11.88
N ALA A 40 -6.18 1.55 -11.76
CA ALA A 40 -6.21 2.46 -12.91
C ALA A 40 -5.06 2.16 -13.89
N VAL A 41 -3.85 1.94 -13.38
CA VAL A 41 -2.70 1.56 -14.21
C VAL A 41 -2.90 0.19 -14.85
N ALA A 42 -3.30 -0.81 -14.06
CA ALA A 42 -3.52 -2.16 -14.56
C ALA A 42 -4.59 -2.20 -15.66
N TYR A 43 -5.69 -1.48 -15.47
CA TYR A 43 -6.76 -1.36 -16.46
C TYR A 43 -6.26 -0.67 -17.74
N GLY A 44 -5.56 0.46 -17.64
CA GLY A 44 -5.03 1.16 -18.80
C GLY A 44 -4.00 0.32 -19.60
N VAL A 45 -3.14 -0.43 -18.91
CA VAL A 45 -2.21 -1.37 -19.55
C VAL A 45 -2.97 -2.49 -20.24
N PHE A 46 -3.99 -3.05 -19.58
CA PHE A 46 -4.83 -4.11 -20.14
C PHE A 46 -5.56 -3.66 -21.40
N THR A 47 -6.17 -2.47 -21.40
CA THR A 47 -6.88 -1.95 -22.59
C THR A 47 -5.93 -1.77 -23.76
N VAL A 48 -4.76 -1.19 -23.52
CA VAL A 48 -3.73 -1.02 -24.56
C VAL A 48 -3.18 -2.36 -25.07
N SER A 49 -3.03 -3.35 -24.20
CA SER A 49 -2.66 -4.73 -24.61
C SER A 49 -3.73 -5.33 -25.50
N ALA A 50 -4.99 -5.30 -25.06
CA ALA A 50 -6.12 -5.87 -25.77
C ALA A 50 -6.31 -5.25 -27.17
N ASP A 51 -6.10 -3.93 -27.32
CA ASP A 51 -6.19 -3.25 -28.63
C ASP A 51 -5.06 -3.66 -29.59
N ARG A 52 -3.91 -4.11 -29.05
CA ARG A 52 -2.72 -4.51 -29.83
C ARG A 52 -2.64 -6.01 -30.09
N GLU A 53 -3.48 -6.80 -29.42
CA GLU A 53 -3.62 -8.22 -29.67
C GLU A 53 -4.35 -8.43 -31.01
N VAL A 54 -3.58 -8.54 -32.09
CA VAL A 54 -4.08 -8.93 -33.42
C VAL A 54 -4.31 -10.44 -33.42
N ARG A 55 -5.52 -10.87 -33.80
CA ARG A 55 -5.83 -12.29 -34.06
C ARG A 55 -5.44 -12.69 -35.47
#